data_AF-A0A177A4B2-F1
#
_entry.id   AF-A0A177A4B2-F1
#
_cell.length_a   1.000
_cell.length_b   1.000
_cell.length_c   1.000
_cell.angle_alpha   90.00
_cell.angle_beta   90.00
_cell.angle_gamma   90.00
#
_symmetry.space_group_name_H-M   'P 1'
#
loop_
_entity.id
_entity.type
_entity.pdbx_description
1 polymer ?
#
loop_
_entity_poly.entity_id
_entity_poly.type
_entity_poly.pdbx_seq_one_letter_code
_entity_poly.pdbx_strand_id
1 'polypeptide(L)'
;MLSIFQENHSTTAGQLGLVASVFLTISLLSSCVISYFRPGLRELPGPVLARFTLLWWVHIKGDGHVVYQNIHKRYGPIVRTGPNSVSIGDAAMIPKIYLSGHSYLKSSDLAPFTFMIDGKSVYVHYPGPCPPQGPKLEPLFDKCMPLFVAEMDKRAGSAVDFELTARVAIDRYDEKSADLRGDFLDYLRQKQLKNPHVMTDPDLINNILIFFVGAVNTNSASLRACFYYLVKTPYTYAKLVKELQDADAKGLLSESLSFTEGQKLPYLQACIKEALRMYPIVGTPLDRVVPKGGAILSGHFVPEGTVVGISGWATQRDKGVFGEIRPSRAMARCGREAG
;
A
#
# COMPACT_ATOMS: atom_id res chain seq x y z
N MET A 1 20.36 -62.32 -8.23
CA MET A 1 19.78 -61.48 -9.30
C MET A 1 18.98 -60.30 -8.75
N LEU A 2 18.23 -60.45 -7.64
CA LEU A 2 17.52 -59.35 -6.98
C LEU A 2 18.40 -58.32 -6.23
N SER A 3 19.56 -58.73 -5.65
CA SER A 3 20.45 -57.78 -4.96
C SER A 3 21.15 -56.80 -5.91
N ILE A 4 21.58 -57.28 -7.09
CA ILE A 4 22.24 -56.45 -8.13
C ILE A 4 21.25 -55.41 -8.70
N PHE A 5 19.96 -55.74 -8.76
CA PHE A 5 18.93 -54.79 -9.19
C PHE A 5 18.64 -53.72 -8.12
N GLN A 6 18.58 -54.07 -6.83
CA GLN A 6 18.41 -53.08 -5.75
C GLN A 6 19.62 -52.14 -5.62
N GLU A 7 20.84 -52.66 -5.79
CA GLU A 7 22.07 -51.87 -5.72
C GLU A 7 22.10 -50.84 -6.87
N ASN A 8 21.78 -51.25 -8.10
CA ASN A 8 21.73 -50.38 -9.28
C ASN A 8 20.68 -49.25 -9.18
N HIS A 9 19.52 -49.50 -8.55
CA HIS A 9 18.49 -48.47 -8.33
C HIS A 9 18.94 -47.41 -7.31
N SER A 10 19.75 -47.78 -6.31
CA SER A 10 20.27 -46.85 -5.30
C SER A 10 21.37 -45.94 -5.87
N THR A 11 22.26 -46.47 -6.71
CA THR A 11 23.33 -45.69 -7.37
C THR A 11 22.79 -44.76 -8.46
N THR A 12 21.79 -45.18 -9.23
CA THR A 12 21.17 -44.32 -10.26
C THR A 12 20.38 -43.17 -9.66
N ALA A 13 19.64 -43.39 -8.56
CA ALA A 13 18.98 -42.32 -7.81
C ALA A 13 19.99 -41.33 -7.19
N GLY A 14 21.10 -41.82 -6.65
CA GLY A 14 22.19 -40.98 -6.13
C GLY A 14 22.88 -40.13 -7.21
N GLN A 15 23.14 -40.71 -8.40
CA GLN A 15 23.71 -39.99 -9.53
C GLN A 15 22.76 -38.93 -10.10
N LEU A 16 21.46 -39.24 -10.21
CA LEU A 16 20.43 -38.27 -10.61
C LEU A 16 20.32 -37.11 -9.62
N GLY A 17 20.37 -37.39 -8.31
CA GLY A 17 20.41 -36.36 -7.27
C GLY A 17 21.64 -35.46 -7.35
N LEU A 18 22.81 -36.04 -7.64
CA LEU A 18 24.06 -35.30 -7.77
C LEU A 18 24.06 -34.42 -9.03
N VAL A 19 23.62 -34.94 -10.17
CA VAL A 19 23.45 -34.17 -11.41
C VAL A 19 22.42 -33.05 -11.24
N ALA A 20 21.29 -33.31 -10.57
CA ALA A 20 20.30 -32.29 -10.27
C ALA A 20 20.86 -31.19 -9.35
N SER A 21 21.65 -31.56 -8.32
CA SER A 21 22.30 -30.59 -7.43
C SER A 21 23.35 -29.72 -8.14
N VAL A 22 24.13 -30.31 -9.05
CA VAL A 22 25.12 -29.60 -9.86
C VAL A 22 24.42 -28.67 -10.85
N PHE A 23 23.37 -29.14 -11.53
CA PHE A 23 22.58 -28.30 -12.43
C PHE A 23 21.92 -27.13 -11.69
N LEU A 24 21.34 -27.38 -10.52
CA LEU A 24 20.69 -26.36 -9.71
C LEU A 24 21.69 -25.33 -9.18
N THR A 25 22.89 -25.75 -8.76
CA THR A 25 23.96 -24.84 -8.33
C THR A 25 24.52 -24.01 -9.49
N ILE A 26 24.76 -24.60 -10.67
CA ILE A 26 25.19 -23.86 -11.86
C ILE A 26 24.12 -22.86 -12.31
N SER A 27 22.85 -23.27 -12.31
CA SER A 27 21.72 -22.40 -12.65
C SER A 27 21.58 -21.24 -11.66
N LEU A 28 21.71 -21.51 -10.35
CA LEU A 28 21.70 -20.48 -9.31
C LEU A 28 22.87 -19.50 -9.47
N LEU A 29 24.09 -20.00 -9.67
CA LEU A 29 25.28 -19.18 -9.89
C LEU A 29 25.13 -18.32 -11.16
N SER A 30 24.65 -18.91 -12.25
CA SER A 30 24.38 -18.19 -13.50
C SER A 30 23.33 -17.10 -13.29
N SER A 31 22.25 -17.38 -12.56
CA SER A 31 21.23 -16.40 -12.20
C SER A 31 21.78 -15.27 -11.33
N CYS A 32 22.66 -15.57 -10.38
CA CYS A 32 23.34 -14.57 -9.56
C CYS A 32 24.29 -13.69 -10.38
N VAL A 33 25.06 -14.29 -11.29
CA VAL A 33 25.98 -13.57 -12.20
C VAL A 33 25.18 -12.68 -13.15
N ILE A 34 24.14 -13.20 -13.80
CA ILE A 34 23.27 -12.44 -14.70
C ILE A 34 22.61 -11.29 -13.93
N SER A 35 22.06 -11.56 -12.75
CA SER A 35 21.46 -10.55 -11.87
C SER A 35 22.47 -9.46 -11.47
N TYR A 36 23.71 -9.81 -11.15
CA TYR A 36 24.75 -8.85 -10.77
C TYR A 36 25.19 -7.96 -11.94
N PHE A 37 25.39 -8.55 -13.12
CA PHE A 37 25.87 -7.85 -14.33
C PHE A 37 24.74 -7.26 -15.19
N ARG A 38 23.51 -7.16 -14.69
CA ARG A 38 22.43 -6.49 -15.42
C ARG A 38 22.82 -5.03 -15.75
N PRO A 39 22.88 -4.67 -17.05
CA PRO A 39 23.16 -3.30 -17.47
C PRO A 39 22.19 -2.32 -16.81
N GLY A 40 22.66 -1.15 -16.38
CA GLY A 40 21.87 -0.13 -15.67
C GLY A 40 21.63 -0.42 -14.18
N LEU A 41 21.42 -1.67 -13.77
CA LEU A 41 21.19 -2.02 -12.34
C LEU A 41 22.48 -2.27 -11.54
N ARG A 42 23.62 -2.47 -12.22
CA ARG A 42 24.92 -2.66 -11.56
C ARG A 42 25.44 -1.39 -10.88
N GLU A 43 25.14 -0.23 -11.46
CA GLU A 43 25.58 1.09 -10.98
C GLU A 43 24.76 1.58 -9.79
N LEU A 44 23.56 1.04 -9.59
CA LEU A 44 22.69 1.45 -8.50
C LEU A 44 23.28 1.05 -7.14
N PRO A 45 23.32 1.97 -6.16
CA PRO A 45 23.80 1.68 -4.83
C PRO A 45 22.78 0.83 -4.06
N GLY A 46 23.25 0.03 -3.09
CA GLY A 46 22.37 -0.79 -2.27
C GLY A 46 23.08 -1.93 -1.54
N PRO A 47 22.36 -2.67 -0.67
CA PRO A 47 22.91 -3.81 0.05
C PRO A 47 23.48 -4.87 -0.91
N VAL A 48 24.64 -5.42 -0.59
CA VAL A 48 25.33 -6.39 -1.47
C VAL A 48 24.45 -7.62 -1.73
N LEU A 49 23.80 -8.15 -0.69
CA LEU A 49 22.89 -9.31 -0.82
C LEU A 49 21.71 -9.03 -1.75
N ALA A 50 21.20 -7.79 -1.77
CA ALA A 50 20.08 -7.41 -2.62
C ALA A 50 20.42 -7.48 -4.11
N ARG A 51 21.71 -7.44 -4.48
CA ARG A 51 22.15 -7.56 -5.89
C ARG A 51 21.99 -8.97 -6.44
N PHE A 52 22.05 -9.98 -5.57
CA PHE A 52 22.06 -11.39 -5.96
C PHE A 52 20.75 -12.09 -5.67
N THR A 53 20.05 -11.70 -4.60
CA THR A 53 18.87 -12.42 -4.12
C THR A 53 17.90 -11.53 -3.34
N LEU A 54 16.64 -11.95 -3.27
CA LEU A 54 15.62 -11.36 -2.39
C LEU A 54 15.79 -11.76 -0.92
N LEU A 55 16.74 -12.65 -0.59
CA LEU A 55 16.99 -13.07 0.80
C LEU A 55 17.39 -11.93 1.73
N TRP A 56 17.80 -10.77 1.21
CA TRP A 56 18.01 -9.60 2.06
C TRP A 56 16.72 -9.18 2.79
N TRP A 57 15.53 -9.45 2.26
CA TRP A 57 14.25 -9.17 2.94
C TRP A 57 14.10 -9.94 4.26
N VAL A 58 14.80 -11.06 4.45
CA VAL A 58 14.71 -11.91 5.65
C VAL A 58 15.16 -11.18 6.92
N HIS A 59 16.00 -10.14 6.79
CA HIS A 59 16.40 -9.35 7.95
C HIS A 59 15.31 -8.37 8.42
N ILE A 60 14.22 -8.18 7.66
CA ILE A 60 13.12 -7.28 8.01
C ILE A 60 12.13 -8.04 8.88
N LYS A 61 12.09 -7.74 10.19
CA LYS A 61 11.28 -8.48 11.18
C LYS A 61 10.28 -7.56 11.90
N GLY A 62 9.59 -6.73 11.13
CA GLY A 62 8.64 -5.72 11.64
C GLY A 62 9.24 -4.31 11.79
N ASP A 63 10.53 -4.15 11.52
CA ASP A 63 11.29 -2.91 11.56
C ASP A 63 11.52 -2.29 10.16
N GLY A 64 10.70 -2.68 9.17
CA GLY A 64 10.85 -2.26 7.77
C GLY A 64 10.99 -0.74 7.59
N HIS A 65 10.23 0.05 8.37
CA HIS A 65 10.35 1.50 8.36
C HIS A 65 11.75 2.02 8.74
N VAL A 66 12.42 1.39 9.69
CA VAL A 66 13.79 1.73 10.08
C VAL A 66 14.77 1.31 9.00
N VAL A 67 14.60 0.09 8.48
CA VAL A 67 15.43 -0.47 7.41
C VAL A 67 15.41 0.43 6.18
N TYR A 68 14.23 0.73 5.64
CA TYR A 68 14.07 1.56 4.44
C TYR A 68 14.60 2.98 4.65
N GLN A 69 14.37 3.57 5.83
CA GLN A 69 14.98 4.86 6.18
C GLN A 69 16.51 4.80 6.19
N ASN A 70 17.09 3.74 6.76
CA ASN A 70 18.54 3.60 6.89
C ASN A 70 19.23 3.33 5.56
N ILE A 71 18.64 2.51 4.69
CA ILE A 71 19.22 2.27 3.36
C ILE A 71 19.18 3.55 2.51
N HIS A 72 18.10 4.33 2.55
CA HIS A 72 18.02 5.59 1.81
C HIS A 72 18.92 6.68 2.41
N LYS A 73 19.13 6.70 3.73
CA LYS A 73 20.16 7.56 4.35
C LYS A 73 21.59 7.19 3.96
N ARG A 74 21.87 5.88 3.78
CA ARG A 74 23.22 5.37 3.51
C ARG A 74 23.59 5.42 2.03
N TYR A 75 22.67 5.05 1.15
CA TYR A 75 22.91 4.85 -0.27
C TYR A 75 22.32 5.96 -1.15
N GLY A 76 21.40 6.77 -0.61
CA GLY A 76 20.84 7.93 -1.28
C GLY A 76 19.40 7.73 -1.80
N PRO A 77 18.98 8.57 -2.77
CA PRO A 77 17.58 8.66 -3.21
C PRO A 77 17.09 7.42 -3.99
N ILE A 78 17.99 6.63 -4.56
CA ILE A 78 17.66 5.41 -5.30
C ILE A 78 18.50 4.26 -4.74
N VAL A 79 17.85 3.14 -4.42
CA VAL A 79 18.49 2.00 -3.76
C VAL A 79 18.02 0.71 -4.39
N ARG A 80 18.97 -0.14 -4.81
CA ARG A 80 18.67 -1.48 -5.29
C ARG A 80 18.28 -2.39 -4.12
N THR A 81 17.03 -2.84 -4.11
CA THR A 81 16.40 -3.67 -3.08
C THR A 81 16.01 -5.06 -3.62
N GLY A 82 16.67 -5.50 -4.69
CA GLY A 82 16.52 -6.84 -5.21
C GLY A 82 17.26 -7.03 -6.54
N PRO A 83 17.29 -8.27 -7.06
CA PRO A 83 17.91 -8.57 -8.34
C PRO A 83 17.30 -7.75 -9.49
N ASN A 84 15.98 -7.50 -9.43
CA ASN A 84 15.23 -6.69 -10.38
C ASN A 84 14.36 -5.61 -9.73
N SER A 85 14.68 -5.21 -8.49
CA SER A 85 13.82 -4.35 -7.68
C SER A 85 14.60 -3.16 -7.15
N VAL A 86 14.00 -1.98 -7.24
CA VAL A 86 14.61 -0.70 -6.87
C VAL A 86 13.62 0.11 -6.03
N SER A 87 14.08 0.55 -4.87
CA SER A 87 13.35 1.46 -4.00
C SER A 87 13.82 2.91 -4.23
N ILE A 88 12.88 3.83 -4.26
CA ILE A 88 13.11 5.26 -4.49
C ILE A 88 12.64 6.04 -3.26
N GLY A 89 13.55 6.83 -2.68
CA GLY A 89 13.32 7.70 -1.52
C GLY A 89 13.18 9.17 -1.91
N ASP A 90 13.07 9.47 -3.20
CA ASP A 90 12.93 10.81 -3.77
C ASP A 90 11.45 11.17 -3.99
N ALA A 91 10.97 12.17 -3.26
CA ALA A 91 9.58 12.62 -3.35
C ALA A 91 9.24 13.24 -4.72
N ALA A 92 10.22 13.79 -5.45
CA ALA A 92 10.00 14.40 -6.76
C ALA A 92 9.62 13.35 -7.83
N MET A 93 9.86 12.06 -7.57
CA MET A 93 9.50 10.98 -8.49
C MET A 93 8.04 10.50 -8.34
N ILE A 94 7.32 10.94 -7.29
CA ILE A 94 5.92 10.54 -7.04
C ILE A 94 5.02 10.83 -8.25
N PRO A 95 5.03 12.05 -8.83
CA PRO A 95 4.25 12.34 -10.03
C PRO A 95 4.56 11.40 -11.18
N LYS A 96 5.84 11.17 -11.45
CA LYS A 96 6.31 10.39 -12.59
C LYS A 96 5.95 8.90 -12.52
N ILE A 97 5.98 8.31 -11.33
CA ILE A 97 5.81 6.86 -11.15
C ILE A 97 4.35 6.50 -10.79
N TYR A 98 3.65 7.34 -10.01
CA TYR A 98 2.36 7.00 -9.44
C TYR A 98 1.16 7.78 -9.98
N LEU A 99 1.33 8.97 -10.57
CA LEU A 99 0.17 9.70 -11.09
C LEU A 99 -0.31 9.13 -12.44
N SER A 100 -1.62 9.19 -12.63
CA SER A 100 -2.33 8.83 -13.85
C SER A 100 -1.80 9.65 -15.03
N GLY A 101 -1.36 9.00 -16.11
CA GLY A 101 -0.68 9.68 -17.20
C GLY A 101 0.47 8.87 -17.80
N HIS A 102 1.18 8.15 -16.94
CA HIS A 102 2.48 7.57 -17.29
C HIS A 102 2.42 6.06 -17.57
N SER A 103 3.36 5.56 -18.36
CA SER A 103 3.43 4.17 -18.84
C SER A 103 3.83 3.13 -17.78
N TYR A 104 3.88 3.51 -16.51
CA TYR A 104 4.31 2.64 -15.40
C TYR A 104 3.13 1.75 -14.95
N LEU A 105 3.18 0.48 -15.32
CA LEU A 105 2.16 -0.50 -14.95
C LEU A 105 2.37 -0.99 -13.52
N LYS A 106 1.28 -1.35 -12.82
CA LYS A 106 1.38 -2.08 -11.55
C LYS A 106 2.10 -3.41 -11.79
N SER A 107 2.95 -3.85 -10.84
CA SER A 107 3.52 -5.19 -10.88
C SER A 107 2.44 -6.26 -10.67
N SER A 108 2.71 -7.50 -11.09
CA SER A 108 1.83 -8.65 -10.87
C SER A 108 1.53 -8.90 -9.40
N ASP A 109 2.42 -8.51 -8.49
CA ASP A 109 2.27 -8.72 -7.05
C ASP A 109 1.15 -7.86 -6.45
N LEU A 110 0.76 -6.79 -7.13
CA LEU A 110 -0.40 -5.95 -6.79
C LEU A 110 -1.70 -6.43 -7.46
N ALA A 111 -1.68 -7.58 -8.13
CA ALA A 111 -2.85 -8.10 -8.83
C ALA A 111 -4.09 -8.32 -7.96
N PRO A 112 -3.96 -8.84 -6.72
CA PRO A 112 -5.10 -8.97 -5.82
C PRO A 112 -5.75 -7.64 -5.41
N PHE A 113 -5.09 -6.50 -5.66
CA PHE A 113 -5.56 -5.15 -5.30
C PHE A 113 -6.00 -4.35 -6.53
N THR A 114 -6.65 -5.02 -7.49
CA THR A 114 -7.12 -4.42 -8.73
C THR A 114 -8.62 -4.64 -8.90
N PHE A 115 -9.35 -3.54 -9.10
CA PHE A 115 -10.77 -3.56 -9.38
C PHE A 115 -11.04 -4.19 -10.75
N MET A 116 -12.10 -4.98 -10.80
CA MET A 116 -12.65 -5.52 -12.04
C MET A 116 -13.83 -4.65 -12.46
N ILE A 117 -13.71 -3.99 -13.61
CA ILE A 117 -14.80 -3.24 -14.23
C ILE A 117 -14.99 -3.81 -15.64
N ASP A 118 -16.19 -4.30 -15.88
CA ASP A 118 -16.62 -4.84 -17.17
C ASP A 118 -15.76 -5.99 -17.73
N GLY A 119 -15.44 -6.99 -16.90
CA GLY A 119 -14.59 -8.13 -17.28
C GLY A 119 -13.13 -7.77 -17.58
N LYS A 120 -12.74 -6.50 -17.40
CA LYS A 120 -11.36 -6.02 -17.55
C LYS A 120 -10.82 -5.66 -16.18
N SER A 121 -9.64 -6.17 -15.88
CA SER A 121 -8.85 -5.68 -14.78
C SER A 121 -8.39 -4.27 -15.12
N VAL A 122 -8.68 -3.32 -14.23
CA VAL A 122 -8.25 -1.91 -14.41
C VAL A 122 -6.75 -1.82 -14.13
N TYR A 123 -5.93 -2.33 -15.05
CA TYR A 123 -4.46 -2.18 -15.02
C TYR A 123 -3.94 -0.96 -15.76
N VAL A 124 -4.77 -0.29 -16.56
CA VAL A 124 -4.29 0.70 -17.51
C VAL A 124 -5.30 1.84 -17.61
N HIS A 125 -4.83 3.03 -17.26
CA HIS A 125 -5.24 4.36 -17.74
C HIS A 125 -6.74 4.58 -17.95
N TYR A 126 -7.38 5.33 -17.04
CA TYR A 126 -8.68 5.95 -17.34
C TYR A 126 -8.40 7.27 -18.07
N PRO A 127 -8.65 7.41 -19.39
CA PRO A 127 -8.58 8.68 -20.09
C PRO A 127 -9.93 9.41 -20.05
N GLY A 128 -10.94 8.84 -19.38
CA GLY A 128 -12.28 9.41 -19.28
C GLY A 128 -12.35 10.51 -18.21
N PRO A 129 -13.33 11.43 -18.32
CA PRO A 129 -13.63 12.36 -17.25
C PRO A 129 -13.91 11.58 -15.96
N CYS A 130 -13.43 12.13 -14.84
CA CYS A 130 -13.74 11.63 -13.49
C CYS A 130 -15.24 11.28 -13.43
N PRO A 131 -15.62 10.08 -12.97
CA PRO A 131 -17.03 9.75 -12.84
C PRO A 131 -17.73 10.86 -12.04
N PRO A 132 -18.94 11.27 -12.45
CA PRO A 132 -19.69 12.30 -11.75
C PRO A 132 -19.71 11.95 -10.27
N GLN A 133 -19.49 12.96 -9.43
CA GLN A 133 -19.40 12.85 -7.97
C GLN A 133 -20.44 11.83 -7.50
N GLY A 134 -19.96 10.69 -7.02
CA GLY A 134 -20.82 9.66 -6.44
C GLY A 134 -21.68 10.26 -5.32
N PRO A 135 -22.72 9.55 -4.86
CA PRO A 135 -23.58 10.04 -3.79
C PRO A 135 -22.71 10.58 -2.64
N LYS A 136 -23.05 11.75 -2.09
CA LYS A 136 -22.31 12.33 -0.95
C LYS A 136 -22.32 11.30 0.17
N LEU A 137 -21.21 10.60 0.36
CA LEU A 137 -21.08 9.51 1.33
C LEU A 137 -20.97 10.05 2.77
N GLU A 138 -20.73 11.34 2.95
CA GLU A 138 -20.57 12.00 4.26
C GLU A 138 -21.69 11.66 5.26
N PRO A 139 -22.99 11.76 4.94
CA PRO A 139 -24.07 11.46 5.90
C PRO A 139 -24.17 9.98 6.25
N LEU A 140 -23.67 9.10 5.37
CA LEU A 140 -23.59 7.66 5.61
C LEU A 140 -22.39 7.33 6.51
N PHE A 141 -21.24 7.96 6.26
CA PHE A 141 -20.05 7.82 7.10
C PHE A 141 -20.33 8.24 8.55
N ASP A 142 -21.00 9.37 8.77
CA ASP A 142 -21.31 9.87 10.11
C ASP A 142 -22.24 8.92 10.89
N LYS A 143 -23.21 8.30 10.20
CA LYS A 143 -24.11 7.29 10.80
C LYS A 143 -23.42 5.95 11.04
N CYS A 144 -22.47 5.57 10.18
CA CYS A 144 -21.79 4.29 10.26
C CYS A 144 -20.59 4.31 11.21
N MET A 145 -20.02 5.47 11.54
CA MET A 145 -18.83 5.59 12.40
C MET A 145 -19.01 4.94 13.78
N PRO A 146 -20.13 5.14 14.51
CA PRO A 146 -20.32 4.50 15.82
C PRO A 146 -20.46 2.98 15.72
N LEU A 147 -21.13 2.49 14.68
CA LEU A 147 -21.29 1.05 14.41
C LEU A 147 -19.95 0.41 14.03
N PHE A 148 -19.15 1.12 13.24
CA PHE A 148 -17.81 0.71 12.84
C PHE A 148 -16.88 0.57 14.04
N VAL A 149 -16.86 1.55 14.95
CA VAL A 149 -16.08 1.50 16.19
C VAL A 149 -16.51 0.32 17.07
N ALA A 150 -17.81 0.10 17.23
CA ALA A 150 -18.33 -1.02 18.02
C ALA A 150 -18.01 -2.41 17.42
N GLU A 151 -17.96 -2.52 16.09
CA GLU A 151 -17.64 -3.78 15.41
C GLU A 151 -16.13 -4.05 15.37
N MET A 152 -15.31 -3.00 15.28
CA MET A 152 -13.85 -3.11 15.41
C MET A 152 -13.44 -3.72 16.75
N ASP A 153 -14.07 -3.28 17.85
CA ASP A 153 -13.80 -3.82 19.19
C ASP A 153 -14.18 -5.30 19.31
N LYS A 154 -15.25 -5.73 18.63
CA LYS A 154 -15.70 -7.14 18.65
C LYS A 154 -14.80 -8.08 17.85
N ARG A 155 -14.14 -7.59 16.80
CA ARG A 155 -13.39 -8.42 15.84
C ARG A 155 -11.88 -8.34 15.97
N ALA A 156 -11.37 -7.61 16.96
CA ALA A 156 -9.94 -7.57 17.25
C ALA A 156 -9.43 -8.97 17.65
N GLY A 157 -8.78 -9.68 16.71
CA GLY A 157 -8.04 -10.91 17.00
C GLY A 157 -8.62 -12.23 16.48
N SER A 158 -9.70 -12.24 15.70
CA SER A 158 -10.21 -13.47 15.07
C SER A 158 -9.59 -13.73 13.70
N ALA A 159 -9.24 -14.98 13.40
CA ALA A 159 -8.89 -15.42 12.07
C ALA A 159 -10.18 -15.51 11.23
N VAL A 160 -10.26 -14.73 10.16
CA VAL A 160 -11.45 -14.64 9.32
C VAL A 160 -11.14 -15.20 7.94
N ASP A 161 -11.93 -16.18 7.50
CA ASP A 161 -11.96 -16.58 6.09
C ASP A 161 -12.69 -15.48 5.31
N PHE A 162 -11.92 -14.70 4.54
CA PHE A 162 -12.43 -13.55 3.82
C PHE A 162 -13.44 -13.94 2.74
N GLU A 163 -13.21 -15.03 2.01
CA GLU A 163 -14.09 -15.43 0.92
C GLU A 163 -15.43 -15.93 1.47
N LEU A 164 -15.39 -16.81 2.49
CA LEU A 164 -16.59 -17.30 3.15
C LEU A 164 -17.37 -16.15 3.79
N THR A 165 -16.68 -15.21 4.43
CA THR A 165 -17.33 -14.04 5.05
C THR A 165 -18.02 -13.16 4.00
N ALA A 166 -17.38 -12.95 2.86
CA ALA A 166 -17.97 -12.19 1.76
C ALA A 166 -19.22 -12.89 1.20
N ARG A 167 -19.16 -14.21 0.98
CA ARG A 167 -20.31 -15.00 0.50
C ARG A 167 -21.49 -14.94 1.46
N VAL A 168 -21.26 -15.22 2.75
CA VAL A 168 -22.31 -15.14 3.79
C VAL A 168 -22.89 -13.72 3.90
N ALA A 169 -22.07 -12.69 3.71
CA ALA A 169 -22.54 -11.31 3.72
C ALA A 169 -23.44 -11.00 2.51
N ILE A 170 -23.11 -11.50 1.31
CA ILE A 170 -23.93 -11.38 0.10
C ILE A 170 -25.24 -12.15 0.25
N ASP A 171 -25.20 -13.38 0.74
CA ASP A 171 -26.41 -14.20 0.92
C ASP A 171 -27.39 -13.52 1.89
N ARG A 172 -26.89 -13.05 3.05
CA ARG A 172 -27.68 -12.25 4.00
C ARG A 172 -28.17 -10.94 3.40
N TYR A 173 -27.41 -10.36 2.48
CA TYR A 173 -27.78 -9.12 1.82
C TYR A 173 -28.97 -9.33 0.89
N ASP A 174 -28.98 -10.45 0.15
CA ASP A 174 -30.04 -10.87 -0.78
C ASP A 174 -31.31 -11.40 -0.08
N GLU A 175 -31.19 -11.94 1.15
CA GLU A 175 -32.34 -12.42 1.95
C GLU A 175 -33.34 -11.31 2.34
N LYS A 176 -32.87 -10.06 2.47
CA LYS A 176 -33.73 -8.93 2.85
C LYS A 176 -34.25 -8.23 1.59
N SER A 177 -35.56 -7.98 1.49
CA SER A 177 -36.24 -7.50 0.27
C SER A 177 -35.59 -6.28 -0.39
N ALA A 178 -35.71 -6.28 -1.72
CA ALA A 178 -35.08 -5.40 -2.71
C ALA A 178 -35.69 -4.00 -2.84
N ASP A 179 -36.06 -3.36 -1.73
CA ASP A 179 -36.23 -1.91 -1.78
C ASP A 179 -34.83 -1.28 -1.84
N LEU A 180 -34.50 -0.81 -3.05
CA LEU A 180 -33.23 -0.19 -3.47
C LEU A 180 -32.53 0.55 -2.33
N ARG A 181 -31.55 -0.11 -1.70
CA ARG A 181 -30.82 0.40 -0.54
C ARG A 181 -29.88 1.54 -0.92
N GLY A 182 -29.56 1.67 -2.20
CA GLY A 182 -28.75 2.76 -2.74
C GLY A 182 -27.29 2.71 -2.27
N ASP A 183 -26.84 1.58 -1.73
CA ASP A 183 -25.47 1.37 -1.30
C ASP A 183 -24.59 0.79 -2.43
N PHE A 184 -23.29 0.70 -2.17
CA PHE A 184 -22.34 0.26 -3.19
C PHE A 184 -22.52 -1.20 -3.60
N LEU A 185 -22.99 -2.06 -2.68
CA LEU A 185 -23.27 -3.46 -3.00
C LEU A 185 -24.51 -3.57 -3.88
N ASP A 186 -25.55 -2.79 -3.59
CA ASP A 186 -26.72 -2.63 -4.48
C ASP A 186 -26.29 -2.22 -5.89
N TYR A 187 -25.41 -1.22 -6.01
CA TYR A 187 -24.88 -0.77 -7.30
C TYR A 187 -24.16 -1.89 -8.08
N LEU A 188 -23.27 -2.63 -7.41
CA LEU A 188 -22.56 -3.74 -8.05
C LEU A 188 -23.50 -4.90 -8.41
N ARG A 189 -24.47 -5.21 -7.54
CA ARG A 189 -25.47 -6.26 -7.76
C ARG A 189 -26.39 -5.92 -8.93
N GLN A 190 -26.85 -4.67 -9.05
CA GLN A 190 -27.62 -4.20 -10.20
C GLN A 190 -26.82 -4.30 -11.51
N LYS A 191 -25.52 -3.98 -11.49
CA LYS A 191 -24.65 -4.17 -12.66
C LYS A 191 -24.51 -5.63 -13.06
N GLN A 192 -24.33 -6.51 -12.07
CA GLN A 192 -24.27 -7.95 -12.28
C GLN A 192 -25.58 -8.51 -12.84
N LEU A 193 -26.73 -8.13 -12.27
CA LEU A 193 -28.05 -8.56 -12.75
C LEU A 193 -28.31 -8.11 -14.19
N LYS A 194 -27.83 -6.91 -14.56
CA LYS A 194 -27.93 -6.40 -15.93
C LYS A 194 -27.00 -7.14 -16.91
N ASN A 195 -25.78 -7.48 -16.50
CA ASN A 195 -24.80 -8.17 -17.34
C ASN A 195 -24.00 -9.23 -16.56
N PRO A 196 -24.53 -10.45 -16.37
CA PRO A 196 -23.89 -11.48 -15.54
C PRO A 196 -22.53 -11.97 -16.06
N HIS A 197 -22.32 -11.92 -17.38
CA HIS A 197 -21.04 -12.31 -18.00
C HIS A 197 -19.92 -11.26 -17.81
N VAL A 198 -20.29 -10.05 -17.38
CA VAL A 198 -19.42 -8.88 -17.29
C VAL A 198 -18.99 -8.62 -15.84
N MET A 199 -19.80 -9.04 -14.87
CA MET A 199 -19.53 -9.02 -13.43
C MET A 199 -19.94 -10.37 -12.85
N THR A 200 -18.99 -11.29 -12.73
CA THR A 200 -19.25 -12.64 -12.20
C THR A 200 -19.35 -12.62 -10.67
N ASP A 201 -19.85 -13.70 -10.04
CA ASP A 201 -19.87 -13.80 -8.57
C ASP A 201 -18.46 -13.68 -7.95
N PRO A 202 -17.40 -14.31 -8.52
CA PRO A 202 -16.03 -14.04 -8.10
C PRO A 202 -15.61 -12.58 -8.22
N ASP A 203 -16.02 -11.87 -9.29
CA ASP A 203 -15.70 -10.44 -9.47
C ASP A 203 -16.40 -9.57 -8.42
N LEU A 204 -17.66 -9.89 -8.10
CA LEU A 204 -18.43 -9.22 -7.06
C LEU A 204 -17.75 -9.40 -5.69
N ILE A 205 -17.41 -10.64 -5.34
CA ILE A 205 -16.70 -10.98 -4.09
C ILE A 205 -15.35 -10.25 -4.02
N ASN A 206 -14.56 -10.30 -5.10
CA ASN A 206 -13.26 -9.62 -5.16
C ASN A 206 -13.40 -8.10 -4.97
N ASN A 207 -14.35 -7.46 -5.66
CA ASN A 207 -14.59 -6.03 -5.53
C ASN A 207 -14.98 -5.63 -4.09
N ILE A 208 -15.84 -6.40 -3.42
CA ILE A 208 -16.22 -6.15 -2.01
C ILE A 208 -15.02 -6.34 -1.08
N LEU A 209 -14.23 -7.40 -1.28
CA LEU A 209 -13.07 -7.71 -0.46
C LEU A 209 -11.98 -6.64 -0.57
N ILE A 210 -11.74 -6.08 -1.76
CA ILE A 210 -10.78 -5.00 -1.95
C ILE A 210 -11.14 -3.78 -1.08
N PHE A 211 -12.42 -3.40 -1.00
CA PHE A 211 -12.85 -2.30 -0.13
C PHE A 211 -12.67 -2.65 1.35
N PHE A 212 -13.05 -3.84 1.77
CA PHE A 212 -12.97 -4.22 3.18
C PHE A 212 -11.52 -4.33 3.66
N VAL A 213 -10.69 -5.11 2.95
CA VAL A 213 -9.28 -5.31 3.27
C VAL A 213 -8.50 -4.00 3.14
N GLY A 214 -8.79 -3.21 2.11
CA GLY A 214 -8.11 -1.94 1.84
C GLY A 214 -8.46 -0.83 2.83
N ALA A 215 -9.72 -0.71 3.28
CA ALA A 215 -10.18 0.44 4.07
C ALA A 215 -10.09 0.21 5.59
N VAL A 216 -10.41 -0.99 6.09
CA VAL A 216 -10.59 -1.20 7.53
C VAL A 216 -9.26 -1.05 8.29
N ASN A 217 -8.22 -1.76 7.85
CA ASN A 217 -6.93 -1.75 8.54
C ASN A 217 -6.21 -0.40 8.40
N THR A 218 -6.33 0.26 7.25
CA THR A 218 -5.64 1.52 6.95
C THR A 218 -6.24 2.70 7.72
N ASN A 219 -7.57 2.78 7.82
CA ASN A 219 -8.26 3.83 8.59
C ASN A 219 -8.00 3.67 10.09
N SER A 220 -8.10 2.44 10.60
CA SER A 220 -7.80 2.12 12.00
C SER A 220 -6.37 2.51 12.38
N ALA A 221 -5.40 2.17 11.52
CA ALA A 221 -4.00 2.55 11.72
C ALA A 221 -3.78 4.07 11.65
N SER A 222 -4.52 4.77 10.77
CA SER A 222 -4.49 6.24 10.64
C SER A 222 -4.98 6.92 11.92
N LEU A 223 -6.16 6.53 12.40
CA LEU A 223 -6.72 7.07 13.65
C LEU A 223 -5.81 6.80 14.84
N ARG A 224 -5.31 5.55 14.96
CA ARG A 224 -4.36 5.20 16.00
C ARG A 224 -3.10 6.06 15.96
N ALA A 225 -2.56 6.35 14.77
CA ALA A 225 -1.41 7.23 14.63
C ALA A 225 -1.71 8.65 15.11
N CYS A 226 -2.85 9.22 14.68
CA CYS A 226 -3.28 10.55 15.12
C CYS A 226 -3.38 10.63 16.65
N PHE A 227 -4.12 9.72 17.29
CA PHE A 227 -4.26 9.70 18.74
C PHE A 227 -2.94 9.45 19.47
N TYR A 228 -2.15 8.48 19.00
CA TYR A 228 -0.85 8.16 19.59
C TYR A 228 0.06 9.40 19.66
N TYR A 229 0.19 10.14 18.56
CA TYR A 229 1.04 11.33 18.53
C TYR A 229 0.44 12.48 19.34
N LEU A 230 -0.88 12.71 19.29
CA LEU A 230 -1.53 13.74 20.09
C LEU A 230 -1.31 13.53 21.60
N VAL A 231 -1.55 12.31 22.11
CA VAL A 231 -1.36 11.97 23.53
C VAL A 231 0.11 12.10 23.95
N LYS A 232 1.05 11.77 23.05
CA LYS A 232 2.49 11.89 23.31
C LYS A 232 2.99 13.33 23.32
N THR A 233 2.22 14.28 22.78
CA THR A 233 2.58 15.71 22.72
C THR A 233 1.49 16.58 23.36
N PRO A 234 1.48 16.71 24.71
CA PRO A 234 0.43 17.45 25.43
C PRO A 234 0.24 18.88 24.96
N TYR A 235 1.32 19.56 24.57
CA TYR A 235 1.28 20.91 24.00
C TYR A 235 0.45 20.98 22.72
N THR A 236 0.68 20.06 21.76
CA THR A 236 -0.09 20.00 20.51
C THR A 236 -1.54 19.67 20.81
N TYR A 237 -1.80 18.71 21.70
CA TYR A 237 -3.17 18.37 22.10
C TYR A 237 -3.92 19.59 22.65
N ALA A 238 -3.32 20.32 23.60
CA ALA A 238 -3.93 21.53 24.16
C ALA A 238 -4.19 22.60 23.09
N LYS A 239 -3.28 22.78 22.13
CA LYS A 239 -3.45 23.73 21.03
C LYS A 239 -4.57 23.31 20.07
N LEU A 240 -4.72 22.02 19.78
CA LEU A 240 -5.81 21.50 18.95
C LEU A 240 -7.17 21.68 19.64
N VAL A 241 -7.25 21.33 20.92
CA VAL A 241 -8.47 21.54 21.72
C VAL A 241 -8.84 23.02 21.74
N LYS A 242 -7.85 23.91 21.89
CA LYS A 242 -8.09 25.35 21.84
C LYS A 242 -8.66 25.80 20.48
N GLU A 243 -8.11 25.34 19.35
CA GLU A 243 -8.67 25.67 18.03
C GLU A 243 -10.14 25.24 17.90
N LEU A 244 -10.46 24.03 18.38
CA LEU A 244 -11.83 23.50 18.36
C LEU A 244 -12.77 24.33 19.24
N GLN A 245 -12.36 24.65 20.46
CA GLN A 245 -13.14 25.48 21.39
C GLN A 245 -13.34 26.91 20.85
N ASP A 246 -12.31 27.51 20.27
CA ASP A 246 -12.38 28.84 19.68
C ASP A 246 -13.31 28.87 18.45
N ALA A 247 -13.39 27.78 17.68
CA ALA A 247 -14.30 27.66 16.55
C ALA A 247 -15.75 27.43 16.99
N ASP A 248 -15.96 26.57 18.01
CA ASP A 248 -17.26 26.31 18.60
C ASP A 248 -17.86 27.57 19.25
N ALA A 249 -17.05 28.29 20.03
CA ALA A 249 -17.46 29.55 20.65
C ALA A 249 -17.87 30.65 19.65
N LYS A 250 -17.40 30.56 18.39
CA LYS A 250 -17.78 31.45 17.28
C LYS A 250 -19.03 30.97 16.53
N GLY A 251 -19.64 29.85 16.94
CA GLY A 251 -20.77 29.23 16.25
C GLY A 251 -20.41 28.70 14.86
N LEU A 252 -19.14 28.36 14.63
CA LEU A 252 -18.67 27.87 13.33
C LEU A 252 -18.81 26.35 13.18
N LEU A 253 -19.14 25.64 14.26
CA LEU A 253 -19.23 24.19 14.31
C LEU A 253 -20.67 23.76 14.60
N SER A 254 -21.13 22.75 13.88
CA SER A 254 -22.36 22.03 14.18
C SER A 254 -22.17 21.10 15.39
N GLU A 255 -23.27 20.67 16.04
CA GLU A 255 -23.26 19.74 17.18
C GLU A 255 -22.43 18.47 16.89
N SER A 256 -22.57 17.94 15.66
CA SER A 256 -21.64 16.95 15.10
C SER A 256 -20.78 17.63 14.05
N LEU A 257 -19.46 17.62 14.25
CA LEU A 257 -18.50 18.22 13.33
C LEU A 257 -18.64 17.58 11.93
N SER A 258 -19.11 18.36 10.96
CA SER A 258 -19.16 17.91 9.57
C SER A 258 -17.77 17.92 8.94
N PHE A 259 -17.60 17.12 7.88
CA PHE A 259 -16.36 17.11 7.09
C PHE A 259 -15.96 18.49 6.58
N THR A 260 -16.93 19.25 6.05
CA THR A 260 -16.67 20.59 5.47
C THR A 260 -16.22 21.62 6.51
N GLU A 261 -16.72 21.52 7.74
CA GLU A 261 -16.26 22.35 8.87
C GLU A 261 -14.86 21.91 9.31
N GLY A 262 -14.63 20.60 9.44
CA GLY A 262 -13.33 20.05 9.82
C GLY A 262 -12.19 20.38 8.84
N GLN A 263 -12.50 20.53 7.55
CA GLN A 263 -11.53 21.00 6.55
C GLN A 263 -11.08 22.44 6.74
N LYS A 264 -11.92 23.28 7.35
CA LYS A 264 -11.63 24.70 7.61
C LYS A 264 -10.78 24.93 8.86
N LEU A 265 -10.50 23.87 9.64
CA LEU A 265 -9.70 23.93 10.87
C LEU A 265 -8.22 23.64 10.54
N PRO A 266 -7.36 24.67 10.39
CA PRO A 266 -6.02 24.49 9.85
C PRO A 266 -5.11 23.67 10.76
N TYR A 267 -5.21 23.81 12.08
CA TYR A 267 -4.38 23.05 13.01
C TYR A 267 -4.82 21.59 13.11
N LEU A 268 -6.12 21.29 13.06
CA LEU A 268 -6.64 19.93 12.90
C LEU A 268 -6.08 19.26 11.63
N GLN A 269 -6.16 19.94 10.48
CA GLN A 269 -5.63 19.42 9.22
C GLN A 269 -4.12 19.18 9.29
N ALA A 270 -3.38 20.10 9.91
CA ALA A 270 -1.94 19.95 10.10
C ALA A 270 -1.60 18.79 11.05
N CYS A 271 -2.37 18.57 12.13
CA CYS A 271 -2.17 17.43 13.03
C CYS A 271 -2.39 16.09 12.33
N ILE A 272 -3.45 15.97 11.53
CA ILE A 272 -3.74 14.76 10.74
C ILE A 272 -2.61 14.50 9.74
N LYS A 273 -2.23 15.50 8.95
CA LYS A 273 -1.16 15.38 7.95
C LYS A 273 0.17 14.99 8.60
N GLU A 274 0.52 15.61 9.72
CA GLU A 274 1.77 15.33 10.43
C GLU A 274 1.79 13.95 11.07
N ALA A 275 0.67 13.48 11.64
CA ALA A 275 0.56 12.12 12.16
C ALA A 275 0.78 11.08 11.05
N LEU A 276 0.17 11.28 9.88
CA LEU A 276 0.33 10.41 8.71
C LEU A 276 1.72 10.52 8.07
N ARG A 277 2.37 11.68 8.16
CA ARG A 277 3.78 11.85 7.76
C ARG A 277 4.71 11.08 8.69
N MET A 278 4.46 11.15 10.01
CA MET A 278 5.30 10.51 11.02
C MET A 278 5.12 8.99 11.06
N TYR A 279 3.90 8.51 10.81
CA TYR A 279 3.55 7.11 10.67
C TYR A 279 2.78 6.92 9.35
N PRO A 280 3.48 6.74 8.21
CA PRO A 280 2.82 6.49 6.95
C PRO A 280 2.28 5.05 6.93
N ILE A 281 0.97 4.92 6.73
CA ILE A 281 0.23 3.65 6.78
C ILE A 281 0.70 2.74 5.64
N VAL A 282 0.88 3.32 4.46
CA VAL A 282 1.50 2.68 3.30
C VAL A 282 2.91 3.24 3.14
N GLY A 283 3.87 2.64 3.84
CA GLY A 283 5.27 3.06 3.79
C GLY A 283 6.17 2.20 2.89
N THR A 284 5.73 0.99 2.56
CA THR A 284 6.40 0.11 1.61
C THR A 284 6.28 0.65 0.17
N PRO A 285 7.27 0.41 -0.70
CA PRO A 285 7.16 0.69 -2.12
C PRO A 285 5.91 0.04 -2.73
N LEU A 286 5.11 0.82 -3.45
CA LEU A 286 4.06 0.28 -4.32
C LEU A 286 4.69 0.00 -5.68
N ASP A 287 4.82 -1.27 -6.02
CA ASP A 287 5.63 -1.71 -7.15
C ASP A 287 5.01 -1.32 -8.50
N ARG A 288 5.87 -0.82 -9.38
CA ARG A 288 5.59 -0.45 -10.76
C ARG A 288 6.65 -1.03 -11.68
N VAL A 289 6.29 -1.31 -12.92
CA VAL A 289 7.22 -1.81 -13.93
C VAL A 289 7.68 -0.64 -14.80
N VAL A 290 9.01 -0.52 -14.97
CA VAL A 290 9.60 0.48 -15.87
C VAL A 290 9.19 0.17 -17.31
N PRO A 291 8.67 1.16 -18.06
CA PRO A 291 8.16 0.97 -19.42
C PRO A 291 9.27 0.68 -20.44
N LYS A 292 8.84 0.42 -21.68
CA LYS A 292 9.75 0.16 -22.80
C LYS A 292 10.78 1.26 -22.99
N GLY A 293 12.04 0.89 -23.21
CA GLY A 293 13.15 1.82 -23.39
C GLY A 293 13.80 2.33 -22.09
N GLY A 294 13.32 1.89 -20.92
CA GLY A 294 13.88 2.30 -19.64
C GLY A 294 13.50 3.72 -19.23
N ALA A 295 14.02 4.19 -18.09
CA ALA A 295 13.74 5.52 -17.58
C ALA A 295 14.85 6.08 -16.70
N ILE A 296 15.03 7.40 -16.74
CA ILE A 296 15.89 8.11 -15.79
C ILE A 296 15.09 8.42 -14.52
N LEU A 297 15.52 7.87 -13.39
CA LEU A 297 14.91 8.03 -12.07
C LEU A 297 15.98 8.52 -11.08
N SER A 298 15.73 9.67 -10.44
CA SER A 298 16.67 10.31 -9.50
C SER A 298 18.12 10.34 -10.02
N GLY A 299 18.28 10.75 -11.28
CA GLY A 299 19.58 10.89 -11.95
C GLY A 299 20.20 9.60 -12.50
N HIS A 300 19.56 8.44 -12.33
CA HIS A 300 20.10 7.15 -12.76
C HIS A 300 19.24 6.51 -13.85
N PHE A 301 19.86 5.88 -14.85
CA PHE A 301 19.13 5.09 -15.83
C PHE A 301 18.71 3.73 -15.24
N VAL A 302 17.42 3.44 -15.31
CA VAL A 302 16.83 2.17 -14.88
C VAL A 302 16.27 1.45 -16.11
N PRO A 303 16.67 0.20 -16.37
CA PRO A 303 16.26 -0.50 -17.58
C PRO A 303 14.78 -0.91 -17.53
N GLU A 304 14.21 -1.11 -18.73
CA GLU A 304 12.87 -1.67 -18.94
C GLU A 304 12.64 -2.95 -18.13
N GLY A 305 11.41 -3.15 -17.65
CA GLY A 305 11.03 -4.37 -16.92
C GLY A 305 11.54 -4.43 -15.48
N THR A 306 12.32 -3.44 -15.03
CA THR A 306 12.70 -3.30 -13.62
C THR A 306 11.47 -2.97 -12.79
N VAL A 307 11.36 -3.57 -11.61
CA VAL A 307 10.36 -3.21 -10.61
C VAL A 307 10.88 -2.02 -9.80
N VAL A 308 10.14 -0.92 -9.82
CA VAL A 308 10.45 0.31 -9.08
C VAL A 308 9.30 0.68 -8.17
N GLY A 309 9.61 1.24 -7.00
CA GLY A 309 8.58 1.78 -6.13
C GLY A 309 9.14 2.81 -5.16
N ILE A 310 8.28 3.73 -4.73
CA ILE A 310 8.64 4.84 -3.86
C ILE A 310 8.40 4.43 -2.41
N SER A 311 9.45 4.47 -1.60
CA SER A 311 9.35 4.21 -0.16
C SER A 311 8.71 5.40 0.53
N GLY A 312 7.46 5.23 0.99
CA GLY A 312 6.77 6.20 1.84
C GLY A 312 7.52 6.43 3.16
N TRP A 313 8.18 5.41 3.72
CA TRP A 313 8.97 5.58 4.95
C TRP A 313 10.19 6.48 4.77
N ALA A 314 10.79 6.51 3.58
CA ALA A 314 11.93 7.36 3.27
C ALA A 314 11.48 8.77 2.86
N THR A 315 10.54 8.89 1.90
CA THR A 315 10.09 10.19 1.37
C THR A 315 9.44 11.06 2.44
N GLN A 316 8.62 10.49 3.32
CA GLN A 316 7.96 11.22 4.41
C GLN A 316 8.95 11.72 5.50
N ARG A 317 10.22 11.32 5.41
CA ARG A 317 11.31 11.76 6.29
C ARG A 317 12.43 12.50 5.53
N ASP A 318 12.19 12.84 4.27
CA ASP A 318 13.14 13.59 3.45
C ASP A 318 13.38 15.00 4.04
N LYS A 319 14.64 15.30 4.37
CA LYS A 319 15.04 16.60 4.92
C LYS A 319 14.95 17.71 3.87
N GLY A 320 15.07 17.41 2.59
CA GLY A 320 14.94 18.40 1.51
C GLY A 320 13.51 18.93 1.40
N VAL A 321 12.52 18.09 1.69
CA VAL A 321 11.09 18.45 1.66
C VAL A 321 10.62 18.98 3.01
N PHE A 322 10.94 18.29 4.10
CA PHE A 322 10.38 18.58 5.42
C PHE A 322 11.34 19.31 6.37
N GLY A 323 12.60 19.52 6.03
CA GLY A 323 13.62 20.09 6.93
C GLY A 323 14.06 19.15 8.05
N GLU A 324 14.79 19.67 9.05
CA GLU A 324 15.23 18.86 10.20
C GLU A 324 14.08 18.52 11.15
N ILE A 325 13.78 17.22 11.28
CA ILE A 325 12.74 16.70 12.17
C ILE A 325 13.34 16.46 13.55
N ARG A 326 12.88 17.20 14.58
CA ARG A 326 13.08 16.82 15.99
C ARG A 326 11.85 16.01 16.45
N PRO A 327 12.00 14.75 16.92
CA PRO A 327 10.89 13.87 17.28
C PRO A 327 9.90 14.46 18.30
N SER A 328 10.38 15.33 19.19
CA SER A 328 9.57 16.03 20.20
C SER A 328 8.83 17.27 19.67
N ARG A 329 9.05 17.69 18.42
CA ARG A 329 8.50 18.92 17.81
C ARG A 329 7.76 18.69 16.48
N ALA A 330 7.64 17.45 16.03
CA ALA A 330 6.94 17.07 14.80
C ALA A 330 5.52 17.67 14.75
N MET A 331 4.67 17.31 15.73
CA MET A 331 3.33 17.88 15.89
C MET A 331 3.31 19.34 16.40
N ALA A 332 4.43 19.87 16.88
CA ALA A 332 4.54 21.27 17.31
C ALA A 332 4.72 22.24 16.12
N ARG A 333 5.05 21.73 14.91
CA ARG A 333 5.16 22.53 13.69
C ARG A 333 3.81 22.85 13.02
N CYS A 334 2.73 22.19 13.42
CA CYS A 334 1.39 22.33 12.82
C CYS A 334 0.81 23.77 12.80
N GLY A 335 1.47 24.77 13.38
CA GLY A 335 1.06 26.18 13.29
C GLY A 335 2.16 27.17 12.86
N ARG A 336 3.26 26.73 12.25
CA ARG A 336 4.28 27.64 11.66
C ARG A 336 4.18 27.78 10.14
N GLU A 337 3.44 26.90 9.47
CA GLU A 337 3.29 26.88 8.00
C GLU A 337 1.86 27.29 7.56
N ALA A 338 1.02 27.71 8.50
CA ALA A 338 -0.35 28.18 8.25
C ALA A 338 -0.48 29.72 8.25
N GLY A 339 0.62 30.43 7.97
CA GLY A 339 0.72 31.88 7.94
C GLY A 339 1.05 32.39 6.55
#